data_AF-A0A2N2VM56-F1
#
_entry.id   AF-A0A2N2VM56-F1
#
_cell.length_a   1.000
_cell.length_b   1.000
_cell.length_c   1.000
_cell.angle_alpha   90.00
_cell.angle_beta   90.00
_cell.angle_gamma   90.00
#
_symmetry.space_group_name_H-M   'P 1'
#
loop_
_entity.id
_entity.type
_entity.pdbx_description
1 polymer ?
#
loop_
_entity_poly.entity_id
_entity_poly.type
_entity_poly.pdbx_seq_one_letter_code
_entity_poly.pdbx_strand_id
1 'polypeptide(L)'
;MIHALLSGLLAFCQMAIAEEITENHTHQVSLIELEDADCAQKDGKLIALMNSDGETTFEVWVDRWFMDIQTPDHTKHVLLPGQAPAPLGCSSTHAGDQHWTVHSIKIIKR
;
A
#
# COMPACT_ATOMS: atom_id res chain seq x y z
N MET A 1 -10.35 51.59 -50.80
CA MET A 1 -10.92 50.68 -49.79
C MET A 1 -9.83 49.70 -49.37
N ILE A 2 -9.18 49.98 -48.23
CA ILE A 2 -7.98 49.27 -47.74
C ILE A 2 -8.43 48.09 -46.88
N HIS A 3 -7.94 46.89 -47.20
CA HIS A 3 -8.18 45.67 -46.44
C HIS A 3 -7.35 45.69 -45.15
N ALA A 4 -8.00 45.56 -43.99
CA ALA A 4 -7.32 45.38 -42.70
C ALA A 4 -7.74 44.03 -42.10
N LEU A 5 -6.86 43.04 -42.26
CA LEU A 5 -6.85 41.78 -41.54
C LEU A 5 -6.07 41.99 -40.23
N LEU A 6 -6.61 41.60 -39.07
CA LEU A 6 -5.82 41.37 -37.84
C LEU A 6 -6.62 40.42 -36.94
N SER A 7 -6.43 39.11 -37.09
CA SER A 7 -5.48 38.25 -36.35
C SER A 7 -5.98 37.91 -34.94
N GLY A 8 -6.59 36.72 -34.83
CA GLY A 8 -7.05 36.12 -33.59
C GLY A 8 -5.91 35.46 -32.83
N LEU A 9 -5.80 35.77 -31.53
CA LEU A 9 -4.90 35.08 -30.60
C LEU A 9 -5.66 33.89 -29.97
N LEU A 10 -5.42 32.68 -30.46
CA LEU A 10 -5.80 31.45 -29.78
C LEU A 10 -4.66 31.04 -28.85
N ALA A 11 -4.85 31.27 -27.55
CA ALA A 11 -3.96 30.76 -26.51
C ALA A 11 -4.22 29.25 -26.33
N PHE A 12 -3.35 28.42 -26.90
CA PHE A 12 -3.33 26.99 -26.62
C PHE A 12 -2.75 26.76 -25.22
N CYS A 13 -3.65 26.58 -24.24
CA CYS A 13 -3.31 26.08 -22.93
C CYS A 13 -2.94 24.59 -23.06
N GLN A 14 -1.65 24.28 -23.03
CA GLN A 14 -1.19 22.88 -22.98
C GLN A 14 -1.43 22.37 -21.56
N MET A 15 -2.51 21.62 -21.37
CA MET A 15 -2.69 20.80 -20.18
C MET A 15 -1.69 19.65 -20.25
N ALA A 16 -0.62 19.74 -19.48
CA ALA A 16 0.25 18.61 -19.20
C ALA A 16 -0.54 17.62 -18.32
N ILE A 17 -0.87 16.46 -18.89
CA ILE A 17 -1.42 15.35 -18.12
C ILE A 17 -0.21 14.59 -17.56
N ALA A 18 -0.01 14.66 -16.24
CA ALA A 18 0.90 13.76 -15.55
C ALA A 18 0.18 12.42 -15.39
N GLU A 19 0.54 11.44 -16.20
CA GLU A 19 0.10 10.05 -16.04
C GLU A 19 0.99 9.41 -14.99
N GLU A 20 0.47 9.27 -13.76
CA GLU A 20 1.14 8.53 -12.70
C GLU A 20 0.99 7.03 -13.02
N ILE A 21 2.05 6.41 -13.53
CA ILE A 21 2.10 4.97 -13.78
C ILE A 21 2.17 4.28 -12.41
N THR A 22 1.01 4.03 -11.83
CA THR A 22 0.89 3.11 -10.70
C THR A 22 1.00 1.69 -11.24
N GLU A 23 2.23 1.21 -11.44
CA GLU A 23 2.45 -0.21 -11.71
C GLU A 23 1.78 -1.02 -10.59
N ASN A 24 0.81 -1.86 -10.98
CA ASN A 24 -0.06 -2.57 -10.04
C ASN A 24 0.68 -3.76 -9.41
N HIS A 25 1.64 -3.48 -8.52
CA HIS A 25 2.42 -4.47 -7.76
C HIS A 25 1.63 -5.12 -6.62
N THR A 26 0.32 -4.86 -6.52
CA THR A 26 -0.54 -5.42 -5.46
C THR A 26 -0.55 -6.94 -5.44
N HIS A 27 -0.21 -7.62 -6.53
CA HIS A 27 -0.15 -9.09 -6.58
C HIS A 27 1.09 -9.69 -5.88
N GLN A 28 2.15 -8.91 -5.64
CA GLN A 28 3.43 -9.39 -5.10
C GLN A 28 3.57 -9.18 -3.58
N VAL A 29 2.74 -8.31 -3.01
CA VAL A 29 2.67 -8.04 -1.58
C VAL A 29 1.30 -8.48 -1.08
N SER A 30 1.27 -9.32 -0.05
CA SER A 30 0.01 -9.83 0.51
C SER A 30 0.00 -9.78 2.03
N LEU A 31 -1.19 -9.59 2.59
CA LEU A 31 -1.46 -9.87 3.99
C LEU A 31 -1.83 -11.35 4.09
N ILE A 32 -1.16 -12.08 4.98
CA ILE A 32 -1.41 -13.50 5.23
C ILE A 32 -1.72 -13.73 6.70
N GLU A 33 -2.42 -14.82 6.99
CA GLU A 33 -2.67 -15.31 8.34
C GLU A 33 -1.75 -16.49 8.63
N LEU A 34 -1.14 -16.49 9.81
CA LEU A 34 -0.28 -17.54 10.31
C LEU A 34 -0.78 -18.04 11.67
N GLU A 35 -0.63 -19.33 11.92
CA GLU A 35 -0.86 -19.91 13.24
C GLU A 35 0.24 -19.45 14.19
N ASP A 36 -0.16 -18.91 15.34
CA ASP A 36 0.74 -18.42 16.38
C ASP A 36 0.15 -18.73 17.76
N ALA A 37 0.97 -19.25 18.67
CA ALA A 37 0.50 -19.74 19.97
C ALA A 37 -0.05 -18.62 20.87
N ASP A 38 0.47 -17.41 20.76
CA ASP A 38 0.02 -16.27 21.56
C ASP A 38 -1.26 -15.66 20.99
N CYS A 39 -1.41 -15.66 19.66
CA CYS A 39 -2.64 -15.24 19.01
C CYS A 39 -3.78 -16.25 19.22
N ALA A 40 -3.48 -17.55 19.18
CA ALA A 40 -4.47 -18.62 19.39
C ALA A 40 -5.11 -18.56 20.79
N GLN A 41 -4.37 -18.12 21.82
CA GLN A 41 -4.92 -17.89 23.17
C GLN A 41 -6.00 -16.81 23.22
N LYS A 42 -6.13 -16.00 22.16
CA LYS A 42 -7.09 -14.89 22.03
C LYS A 42 -8.07 -15.15 20.88
N ASP A 43 -8.23 -16.42 20.48
CA ASP A 43 -9.04 -16.84 19.34
C ASP A 43 -8.70 -16.11 18.03
N GLY A 44 -7.43 -15.70 17.88
CA GLY A 44 -6.92 -14.96 16.73
C GLY A 44 -5.78 -15.69 16.01
N LYS A 45 -5.35 -15.10 14.90
CA LYS A 45 -4.18 -15.53 14.11
C LYS A 45 -3.18 -14.40 13.98
N LEU A 46 -1.91 -14.72 13.73
CA LEU A 46 -0.92 -13.70 13.41
C LEU A 46 -1.15 -13.21 11.98
N ILE A 47 -1.39 -11.91 11.83
CA ILE A 47 -1.37 -11.24 10.53
C ILE A 47 0.05 -10.81 10.21
N ALA A 48 0.50 -11.10 8.99
CA ALA A 48 1.84 -10.76 8.52
C ALA A 48 1.82 -10.28 7.06
N LEU A 49 2.81 -9.46 6.70
CA LEU A 49 3.08 -9.07 5.31
C LEU A 49 4.04 -10.05 4.65
N MET A 50 3.69 -10.53 3.45
CA MET A 50 4.51 -11.42 2.66
C MET A 50 4.88 -10.78 1.32
N ASN A 51 6.16 -10.85 0.97
CA ASN A 51 6.66 -10.61 -0.38
C ASN A 51 6.78 -11.95 -1.11
N SER A 52 6.00 -12.14 -2.17
CA SER A 52 6.05 -13.33 -3.03
C SER A 52 6.96 -13.17 -4.24
N ASP A 53 7.53 -11.98 -4.45
CA ASP A 53 8.51 -11.72 -5.51
C ASP A 53 9.92 -12.18 -5.08
N GLY A 54 10.61 -12.85 -5.99
CA GLY A 54 11.93 -13.44 -5.74
C GLY A 54 13.11 -12.47 -5.89
N GLU A 55 12.88 -11.27 -6.43
CA GLU A 55 13.95 -10.32 -6.80
C GLU A 55 13.70 -8.91 -6.26
N THR A 56 12.45 -8.52 -6.14
CA THR A 56 12.04 -7.15 -5.84
C THR A 56 11.91 -6.89 -4.34
N THR A 57 12.53 -5.80 -3.88
CA THR A 57 12.34 -5.26 -2.53
C THR A 57 11.25 -4.20 -2.56
N PHE A 58 10.28 -4.32 -1.65
CA PHE A 58 9.17 -3.38 -1.51
C PHE A 58 9.27 -2.58 -0.21
N GLU A 59 8.99 -1.29 -0.29
CA GLU A 59 8.53 -0.49 0.84
C GLU A 59 6.99 -0.55 0.87
N VAL A 60 6.42 -0.97 1.98
CA VAL A 60 4.98 -1.15 2.16
C VAL A 60 4.54 -0.35 3.37
N TRP A 61 3.58 0.53 3.17
CA TRP A 61 2.89 1.20 4.26
C TRP A 61 1.58 0.49 4.54
N VAL A 62 1.28 0.26 5.81
CA VAL A 62 0.03 -0.37 6.24
C VAL A 62 -0.72 0.49 7.24
N ASP A 63 -2.03 0.39 7.16
CA ASP A 63 -2.99 0.90 8.11
C ASP A 63 -3.43 -0.20 9.05
N ARG A 64 -3.56 0.11 10.34
CA ARG A 64 -4.20 -0.78 11.30
C ARG A 64 -5.61 -0.29 11.58
N TRP A 65 -6.52 -1.24 11.73
CA TRP A 65 -7.89 -1.04 12.13
C TRP A 65 -8.11 -1.77 13.44
N PHE A 66 -8.68 -1.10 14.43
CA PHE A 66 -9.03 -1.69 15.71
C PHE A 66 -10.52 -1.46 15.97
N MET A 67 -11.27 -2.53 16.18
CA MET A 67 -12.73 -2.49 16.31
C MET A 67 -13.39 -1.70 15.16
N ASP A 68 -12.97 -1.97 13.93
CA ASP A 68 -13.43 -1.31 12.69
C ASP A 68 -13.17 0.20 12.59
N ILE A 69 -12.28 0.73 13.44
CA ILE A 69 -11.82 2.13 13.37
C ILE A 69 -10.35 2.13 12.95
N GLN A 70 -10.05 2.82 11.84
CA GLN A 70 -8.68 3.02 11.38
C GLN A 70 -7.90 3.84 12.41
N THR A 71 -6.74 3.33 12.82
CA THR A 71 -5.83 4.04 13.71
C THR A 71 -5.06 5.12 12.90
N PRO A 72 -4.65 6.23 13.51
CA PRO A 72 -4.06 7.35 12.77
C PRO A 72 -2.63 7.08 12.28
N ASP A 73 -2.01 6.00 12.72
CA ASP A 73 -0.64 5.62 12.40
C ASP A 73 -0.56 4.75 11.13
N HIS A 74 0.25 5.20 10.16
CA HIS A 74 0.73 4.36 9.07
C HIS A 74 2.07 3.75 9.48
N THR A 75 2.18 2.42 9.41
CA THR A 75 3.44 1.73 9.73
C THR A 75 4.16 1.32 8.45
N LYS A 76 5.45 1.64 8.37
CA LYS A 76 6.32 1.28 7.24
C LYS A 76 7.02 -0.06 7.45
N HIS A 77 7.01 -0.90 6.42
CA HIS A 77 7.76 -2.15 6.34
C HIS A 77 8.62 -2.17 5.08
N VAL A 78 9.80 -2.78 5.18
CA VAL A 78 10.64 -3.10 4.02
C VAL A 78 10.65 -4.61 3.87
N LEU A 79 10.12 -5.11 2.75
CA LEU A 79 10.01 -6.52 2.46
C LEU A 79 11.07 -6.91 1.44
N LEU A 80 12.11 -7.60 1.90
CA LEU A 80 13.16 -8.14 1.03
C LEU A 80 12.67 -9.44 0.35
N PRO A 81 13.19 -9.77 -0.84
CA PRO A 81 12.88 -11.04 -1.49
C PRO A 81 13.29 -12.25 -0.65
N GLY A 82 12.45 -13.28 -0.65
CA GLY A 82 12.73 -14.56 0.01
C GLY A 82 12.85 -14.51 1.54
N GLN A 83 12.52 -13.38 2.17
CA GLN A 83 12.46 -13.29 3.63
C GLN A 83 11.16 -13.88 4.19
N ALA A 84 11.22 -14.28 5.46
CA ALA A 84 10.02 -14.68 6.19
C ALA A 84 8.99 -13.52 6.23
N PRO A 85 7.69 -13.83 6.32
CA PRO A 85 6.65 -12.82 6.45
C PRO A 85 6.91 -11.88 7.63
N ALA A 86 6.75 -10.57 7.40
CA ALA A 86 6.93 -9.56 8.43
C ALA A 86 5.69 -9.50 9.34
N PRO A 87 5.80 -9.83 10.65
CA PRO A 87 4.65 -9.87 11.54
C PRO A 87 4.09 -8.47 11.81
N LEU A 88 2.76 -8.35 11.82
CA LEU A 88 2.04 -7.12 12.18
C LEU A 88 1.38 -7.22 13.57
N GLY A 89 0.73 -8.35 13.86
CA GLY A 89 0.08 -8.60 15.15
C GLY A 89 -1.06 -9.62 15.05
N CYS A 90 -1.67 -9.95 16.19
CA CYS A 90 -2.79 -10.89 16.23
C CYS A 90 -4.08 -10.26 15.69
N SER A 91 -4.90 -10.99 14.94
CA SER A 91 -6.21 -10.51 14.46
C SER A 91 -7.21 -10.23 15.58
N SER A 92 -7.02 -10.82 16.76
CA SER A 92 -7.83 -10.54 17.94
C SER A 92 -6.95 -10.34 19.17
N THR A 93 -7.43 -9.49 20.08
CA THR A 93 -6.79 -9.15 21.35
C THR A 93 -7.82 -9.22 22.47
N HIS A 94 -7.38 -9.20 23.74
CA HIS A 94 -8.32 -9.10 24.87
C HIS A 94 -9.15 -7.82 24.87
N ALA A 95 -8.74 -6.79 24.13
CA ALA A 95 -9.43 -5.50 24.06
C ALA A 95 -10.38 -5.40 22.86
N GLY A 96 -10.26 -6.27 21.85
CA GLY A 96 -11.04 -6.22 20.62
C GLY A 96 -10.30 -6.76 19.40
N ASP A 97 -11.03 -6.86 18.30
CA ASP A 97 -10.53 -7.32 17.02
C ASP A 97 -9.72 -6.23 16.30
N GLN A 98 -8.77 -6.68 15.48
CA GLN A 98 -7.97 -5.81 14.64
C GLN A 98 -7.65 -6.45 13.29
N HIS A 99 -7.49 -5.60 12.28
CA HIS A 99 -7.05 -6.01 10.96
C HIS A 99 -6.16 -4.93 10.35
N TRP A 100 -5.58 -5.25 9.19
CA TRP A 100 -4.68 -4.34 8.48
C TRP A 100 -5.11 -4.20 7.03
N THR A 101 -4.85 -3.03 6.46
CA THR A 101 -4.97 -2.78 5.03
C THR A 101 -3.66 -2.22 4.50
N VAL A 102 -3.34 -2.51 3.24
CA VAL A 102 -2.18 -1.91 2.59
C VAL A 102 -2.53 -0.49 2.18
N HIS A 103 -1.78 0.48 2.69
CA HIS A 103 -1.90 1.89 2.36
C HIS A 103 -1.21 2.20 1.02
N SER A 104 0.05 1.79 0.89
CA SER A 104 0.82 1.98 -0.34
C SER A 104 1.95 0.95 -0.48
N ILE A 105 2.35 0.70 -1.72
CA ILE A 105 3.47 -0.18 -2.07
C ILE A 105 4.38 0.60 -3.01
N LYS A 106 5.68 0.54 -2.75
CA LYS A 106 6.71 1.15 -3.59
C LYS A 106 7.86 0.16 -3.81
N ILE A 107 8.27 -0.03 -5.06
CA ILE A 107 9.54 -0.71 -5.34
C ILE A 107 10.69 0.18 -4.91
N ILE A 108 11.59 -0.36 -4.10
CA ILE A 108 12.81 0.35 -3.69
C ILE A 108 14.08 -0.29 -4.22
N LYS A 109 14.03 -1.56 -4.66
CA LYS A 109 15.14 -2.25 -5.35
C LYS A 109 14.61 -3.43 -6.17
N ARG A 110 15.23 -3.72 -7.31
CA ARG A 110 15.09 -4.97 -8.08
C ARG A 110 16.46 -5.62 -8.20
#